data_AF-A0A438J7J9-F1
#
_entry.id   AF-A0A438J7J9-F1
#
_cell.length_a   1.000
_cell.length_b   1.000
_cell.length_c   1.000
_cell.angle_alpha   90.00
_cell.angle_beta   90.00
_cell.angle_gamma   90.00
#
_symmetry.space_group_name_H-M   'P 1'
#
loop_
_entity.id
_entity.type
_entity.pdbx_description
1 polymer ?
#
loop_
_entity_poly.entity_id
_entity_poly.type
_entity_poly.pdbx_seq_one_letter_code
_entity_poly.pdbx_strand_id
1 'polypeptide(L)'
;MGLGFAVGVFGVLILAHAAYSTIQYRGLLKIMEEEFSGPPMTVLAEVLLGLGLCMWAGLTVPGKFLSIHPDSEENRCGTEVE
;
A
#
# COMPACT_ATOMS: atom_id res chain seq x y z
N MET A 1 12.43 10.92 -6.59
CA MET A 1 11.19 10.14 -6.31
C MET A 1 11.45 9.30 -5.07
N GLY A 2 10.67 9.50 -4.02
CA GLY A 2 10.93 8.87 -2.72
C GLY A 2 10.81 7.35 -2.79
N LEU A 3 11.73 6.65 -2.12
CA LEU A 3 11.73 5.19 -1.96
C LEU A 3 10.33 4.65 -1.59
N GLY A 4 9.61 5.36 -0.72
CA GLY A 4 8.24 5.01 -0.31
C GLY A 4 7.23 4.95 -1.46
N PHE A 5 7.35 5.84 -2.46
CA PHE A 5 6.46 5.81 -3.64
C PHE A 5 6.72 4.55 -4.50
N ALA A 6 7.99 4.20 -4.73
CA ALA A 6 8.34 3.00 -5.47
C ALA A 6 7.86 1.72 -4.75
N VAL A 7 8.06 1.65 -3.44
CA VAL A 7 7.55 0.54 -2.60
C VAL A 7 6.02 0.45 -2.68
N GLY A 8 5.32 1.59 -2.70
CA GLY A 8 3.86 1.63 -2.86
C GLY A 8 3.39 1.09 -4.20
N VAL A 9 4.03 1.48 -5.31
CA VAL A 9 3.73 0.94 -6.65
C VAL A 9 3.92 -0.58 -6.68
N PHE A 10 5.01 -1.09 -6.12
CA PHE A 10 5.25 -2.54 -6.01
C PHE A 10 4.18 -3.24 -5.15
N GLY A 11 3.76 -2.64 -4.03
CA GLY A 11 2.69 -3.18 -3.19
C GLY A 11 1.36 -3.32 -3.95
N VAL A 12 0.99 -2.31 -4.75
CA VAL A 12 -0.23 -2.34 -5.57
C VAL A 12 -0.15 -3.42 -6.65
N LEU A 13 1.01 -3.58 -7.31
CA LEU A 13 1.21 -4.62 -8.31
C LEU A 13 1.05 -6.03 -7.72
N ILE A 14 1.60 -6.27 -6.52
CA ILE A 14 1.44 -7.53 -5.80
C ILE A 14 -0.03 -7.78 -5.44
N LEU A 15 -0.76 -6.74 -4.98
CA LEU A 15 -2.19 -6.84 -4.71
C LEU A 15 -3.00 -7.19 -5.96
N ALA A 16 -2.67 -6.57 -7.10
CA ALA A 16 -3.32 -6.85 -8.37
C ALA A 16 -3.05 -8.29 -8.85
N HIS A 17 -1.82 -8.78 -8.67
CA HIS A 17 -1.46 -10.17 -8.97
C HIS A 17 -2.27 -11.16 -8.12
N ALA A 18 -2.34 -10.92 -6.81
CA ALA A 18 -3.12 -11.76 -5.90
C ALA A 18 -4.62 -11.75 -6.24
N ALA A 19 -5.18 -10.58 -6.58
CA ALA A 19 -6.57 -10.46 -7.02
C ALA A 19 -6.83 -11.25 -8.31
N TYR A 20 -5.95 -11.15 -9.30
CA TYR A 20 -6.04 -11.92 -10.54
C TYR A 20 -5.98 -13.43 -10.28
N SER A 21 -5.02 -13.87 -9.47
CA SER A 21 -4.85 -15.28 -9.09
C SER A 21 -6.11 -15.83 -8.41
N THR A 22 -6.74 -15.05 -7.53
CA THR A 22 -8.00 -15.43 -6.86
C THR A 22 -9.18 -15.55 -7.84
N ILE A 23 -9.29 -14.63 -8.81
CA ILE A 23 -10.34 -14.65 -9.84
C ILE A 23 -10.14 -15.86 -10.77
N GLN A 24 -8.90 -16.11 -11.20
CA GLN A 24 -8.56 -17.24 -12.05
C GLN A 24 -8.85 -18.56 -11.33
N TYR A 25 -8.47 -18.68 -10.06
CA TYR A 25 -8.78 -19.84 -9.23
C TYR A 25 -10.29 -20.09 -9.12
N ARG A 26 -11.10 -19.04 -8.89
CA ARG A 26 -12.57 -19.14 -8.94
C ARG A 26 -13.10 -19.59 -10.30
N GLY A 27 -12.49 -19.15 -11.39
CA GLY A 27 -12.85 -19.57 -12.75
C GLY A 27 -12.58 -21.06 -12.98
N LEU A 28 -11.44 -21.55 -12.52
CA LEU A 28 -11.07 -22.96 -12.61
C LEU A 28 -12.00 -23.86 -11.80
N LEU A 29 -12.33 -23.49 -10.55
CA LEU A 29 -13.23 -24.30 -9.72
C LEU A 29 -14.64 -24.42 -10.32
N LYS A 30 -15.12 -23.38 -11.01
CA LYS A 30 -16.39 -23.45 -11.76
C LYS A 30 -16.38 -24.44 -12.92
N ILE A 31 -15.22 -24.68 -13.52
CA ILE A 31 -15.06 -25.65 -14.63
C ILE A 31 -14.92 -27.08 -14.06
N MET A 32 -14.30 -27.22 -12.89
CA MET A 32 -14.03 -28.51 -12.26
C MET A 32 -15.22 -29.07 -11.45
N GLU A 33 -16.34 -28.33 -11.35
CA GLU A 33 -17.51 -28.68 -10.53
C GLU A 33 -17.19 -28.91 -9.03
N GLU A 34 -16.03 -28.46 -8.55
CA GLU A 34 -15.63 -28.58 -7.15
C GLU A 34 -16.22 -27.46 -6.29
N GLU A 35 -16.65 -27.83 -5.08
CA GLU A 35 -17.18 -26.86 -4.12
C GLU A 35 -16.06 -25.92 -3.63
N PHE A 36 -16.37 -24.63 -3.59
CA PHE A 36 -15.39 -23.59 -3.30
C PHE A 36 -14.98 -23.62 -1.82
N SER A 37 -13.92 -24.36 -1.49
CA SER A 37 -13.43 -24.50 -0.11
C SER A 37 -12.71 -23.24 0.41
N GLY A 38 -12.25 -22.36 -0.48
CA GLY A 38 -11.62 -21.09 -0.16
C GLY A 38 -10.41 -20.79 -1.05
N PRO A 39 -9.90 -19.54 -1.05
CA PRO A 39 -8.71 -19.20 -1.80
C PRO A 39 -7.46 -19.90 -1.22
N PRO A 40 -6.45 -20.23 -2.05
CA PRO A 40 -5.23 -20.88 -1.58
C PRO A 40 -4.49 -20.03 -0.55
N MET A 41 -3.91 -20.67 0.48
CA MET A 41 -3.16 -19.99 1.54
C MET A 41 -1.99 -19.14 1.03
N THR A 42 -1.43 -19.48 -0.13
CA THR A 42 -0.37 -18.72 -0.80
C THR A 42 -0.84 -17.35 -1.26
N VAL A 43 -2.04 -17.27 -1.85
CA VAL A 43 -2.66 -16.01 -2.29
C VAL A 43 -2.99 -15.13 -1.09
N LEU A 44 -3.42 -15.74 0.02
CA LEU A 44 -3.65 -15.02 1.27
C LEU A 44 -2.36 -14.37 1.78
N ALA A 45 -1.22 -15.07 1.71
CA ALA A 45 0.08 -14.50 2.07
C ALA A 45 0.53 -13.37 1.13
N GLU A 46 0.31 -13.49 -0.19
CA GLU A 46 0.58 -12.41 -1.16
C GLU A 46 -0.25 -11.15 -0.88
N VAL A 47 -1.55 -11.31 -0.56
CA VAL A 47 -2.42 -10.18 -0.19
C VAL A 47 -1.90 -9.50 1.08
N LEU A 48 -1.54 -10.26 2.11
CA LEU A 48 -1.03 -9.70 3.37
C LEU A 48 0.29 -8.94 3.17
N LEU A 49 1.21 -9.49 2.36
CA LEU A 49 2.46 -8.82 2.00
C LEU A 49 2.22 -7.53 1.22
N GLY A 50 1.39 -7.57 0.17
CA GLY A 50 1.07 -6.39 -0.63
C GLY A 50 0.38 -5.31 0.20
N LEU A 51 -0.52 -5.69 1.12
CA LEU A 51 -1.18 -4.76 2.04
C LEU A 51 -0.17 -4.09 2.98
N GLY A 52 0.74 -4.87 3.57
CA GLY A 52 1.79 -4.35 4.44
C GLY A 52 2.71 -3.35 3.73
N LEU A 53 3.11 -3.66 2.49
CA LEU A 53 3.93 -2.76 1.66
C LEU A 53 3.18 -1.47 1.30
N CYS A 54 1.91 -1.56 0.92
CA CYS A 54 1.07 -0.39 0.65
C CYS A 54 0.89 0.49 1.90
N MET A 55 0.68 -0.12 3.07
CA MET A 55 0.55 0.61 4.33
C MET A 55 1.85 1.32 4.71
N TRP A 56 2.99 0.65 4.56
CA TRP A 56 4.31 1.24 4.77
C TRP A 56 4.58 2.42 3.83
N ALA A 57 4.24 2.28 2.55
CA ALA A 57 4.33 3.37 1.59
C ALA A 57 3.43 4.55 1.99
N GLY A 58 2.18 4.27 2.38
CA GLY A 58 1.23 5.29 2.84
C GLY A 58 1.67 6.04 4.09
N LEU A 59 2.49 5.45 4.96
CA LEU A 59 3.08 6.11 6.13
C LEU A 59 4.33 6.93 5.79
N THR A 60 5.11 6.50 4.80
CA THR A 60 6.39 7.13 4.44
C THR A 60 6.26 8.23 3.39
N VAL A 61 5.21 8.19 2.55
CA VAL A 61 4.93 9.19 1.51
C VAL A 61 4.45 10.55 2.06
N PRO A 62 3.52 10.66 3.02
CA PRO A 62 3.00 11.95 3.47
C PRO A 62 4.01 12.84 4.23
N GLY A 63 5.26 12.40 4.39
CA GLY A 63 6.36 13.26 4.82
C GLY A 63 6.26 13.75 6.27
N LYS A 64 7.21 14.60 6.68
CA LYS A 64 7.35 15.06 8.06
C LYS A 64 6.15 15.93 8.45
N PHE A 65 5.53 15.62 9.59
CA PHE A 65 4.55 16.52 10.19
C PHE A 65 5.21 17.87 10.51
N LEU A 66 4.59 18.95 10.07
CA LEU A 66 5.02 20.31 10.40
C LEU A 66 4.55 20.66 11.81
N SER A 67 5.38 21.42 12.52
CA SER A 67 5.03 21.91 13.85
C SER A 67 3.94 22.99 13.76
N ILE A 68 2.92 22.88 14.60
CA ILE A 68 1.87 23.89 14.77
C ILE A 68 2.35 25.11 15.60
N HIS A 69 3.53 25.01 16.23
CA HIS A 69 4.03 26.09 17.06
C HIS A 69 4.42 27.31 16.21
N PRO A 70 3.92 28.52 16.52
CA PRO A 70 4.14 29.70 15.69
C PRO A 70 5.60 30.14 15.59
N ASP A 71 6.43 29.90 16.61
CA ASP A 71 7.89 30.17 16.58
C ASP A 71 8.73 28.97 16.09
N SER A 72 8.09 27.93 15.54
CA SER A 72 8.88 26.83 14.95
C SER A 72 9.66 27.34 13.74
N GLU A 73 10.89 26.84 13.61
CA GLU A 73 11.86 27.21 12.57
C GLU A 73 11.25 27.04 11.16
N GLU A 74 10.38 26.06 11.01
CA GLU A 74 9.66 25.69 9.79
C GLU A 74 8.53 26.68 9.42
N ASN A 75 8.09 27.51 10.37
CA ASN A 75 6.97 28.44 10.25
C ASN A 75 7.42 29.91 10.26
N ARG A 76 8.74 30.15 10.31
CA ARG A 76 9.37 31.49 10.29
C ARG A 76 9.35 32.07 8.87
N CYS A 77 8.17 32.18 8.27
CA CYS A 77 7.98 32.87 7.00
C CYS A 77 7.80 34.37 7.28
N GLY A 78 8.88 35.14 7.16
CA GLY A 78 8.81 36.60 6.95
C GLY A 78 8.48 37.47 8.17
N THR A 79 9.36 37.51 9.16
CA THR A 79 9.45 38.69 10.04
C THR A 79 10.88 39.22 10.03
N GLU A 80 11.32 39.63 8.84
CA GLU A 80 12.30 40.71 8.71
C GLU A 80 11.54 42.00 9.02
N VAL A 81 11.54 42.39 10.29
CA VAL A 81 11.19 43.76 10.70
C VAL A 81 12.52 44.51 10.72
N GLU A 82 12.79 45.22 9.64
CA GLU A 82 13.70 46.37 9.62
C GLU A 82 12.97 47.62 10.12
#